data_AF-A0A424I1B1-F1
#
_entry.id   AF-A0A424I1B1-F1
#
_cell.length_a   1.000
_cell.length_b   1.000
_cell.length_c   1.000
_cell.angle_alpha   90.00
_cell.angle_beta   90.00
_cell.angle_gamma   90.00
#
_symmetry.space_group_name_H-M   'P 1'
#
loop_
_entity.id
_entity.type
_entity.pdbx_description
1 polymer ?
#
loop_
_entity_poly.entity_id
_entity_poly.type
_entity_poly.pdbx_seq_one_letter_code
_entity_poly.pdbx_strand_id
1 'polypeptide(L)'
;MRSALRCLSGAVPLAGLAITSWLQPLAAAELDPTTVMVIVTQANVRCLTSTGTMTAKDALAIGNRFLEQEKISAGQRRAVNKREDVEELMRAYIADQGGCDALVRGLKQ
;
A
#
# COMPACT_ATOMS: atom_id res chain seq x y z
N MET A 1 28.48 -42.84 -30.05
CA MET A 1 27.54 -42.77 -31.19
C MET A 1 26.12 -42.64 -30.66
N ARG A 2 25.32 -41.77 -31.30
CA ARG A 2 23.86 -41.56 -31.20
C ARG A 2 23.32 -40.68 -30.05
N SER A 3 23.24 -39.40 -30.42
CA SER A 3 22.22 -38.39 -30.12
C SER A 3 20.85 -38.89 -29.66
N ALA A 4 20.27 -38.18 -28.69
CA ALA A 4 18.83 -37.93 -28.62
C ALA A 4 18.58 -36.51 -28.13
N LEU A 5 18.23 -35.67 -29.09
CA LEU A 5 17.75 -34.31 -28.98
C LEU A 5 16.40 -34.32 -28.24
N ARG A 6 16.26 -33.58 -27.14
CA ARG A 6 14.95 -33.11 -26.64
C ARG A 6 15.08 -31.66 -26.18
N CYS A 7 14.78 -30.76 -27.11
CA CYS A 7 14.17 -29.47 -26.78
C CYS A 7 12.90 -29.75 -25.99
N LEU A 8 12.72 -29.09 -24.85
CA LEU A 8 11.41 -28.74 -24.28
C LEU A 8 11.64 -27.65 -23.24
N SER A 9 11.50 -26.42 -23.72
CA SER A 9 10.73 -25.36 -23.05
C SER A 9 10.86 -25.27 -21.53
N GLY A 10 11.96 -24.70 -21.05
CA GLY A 10 11.97 -24.00 -19.77
C GLY A 10 11.65 -22.54 -20.03
N ALA A 11 10.37 -22.18 -20.09
CA ALA A 11 9.94 -20.79 -20.06
C ALA A 11 10.49 -20.18 -18.77
N VAL A 12 11.51 -19.33 -18.88
CA VAL A 12 11.91 -18.45 -17.79
C VAL A 12 10.73 -17.50 -17.58
N PRO A 13 10.06 -17.49 -16.41
CA PRO A 13 9.03 -16.50 -16.14
C PRO A 13 9.74 -15.15 -15.97
N LEU A 14 9.96 -14.47 -17.09
CA LEU A 14 10.26 -13.05 -17.12
C LEU A 14 8.98 -12.31 -16.71
N ALA A 15 9.14 -11.35 -15.80
CA ALA A 15 8.14 -10.37 -15.35
C ALA A 15 7.13 -10.82 -14.27
N GLY A 16 7.65 -11.25 -13.11
CA GLY A 16 6.97 -11.10 -11.81
C GLY A 16 7.59 -9.98 -10.95
N LEU A 17 8.24 -8.98 -11.56
CA LEU A 17 9.00 -7.95 -10.85
C LEU A 17 8.07 -7.00 -10.08
N ALA A 18 8.06 -7.19 -8.76
CA ALA A 18 8.18 -6.14 -7.74
C ALA A 18 7.04 -5.14 -7.50
N ILE A 19 5.79 -5.40 -7.91
CA ILE A 19 4.65 -4.59 -7.41
C ILE A 19 4.21 -5.04 -6.00
N THR A 20 4.55 -6.27 -5.60
CA THR A 20 4.22 -6.80 -4.25
C THR A 20 5.08 -6.21 -3.13
N SER A 21 6.17 -5.51 -3.46
CA SER A 21 7.11 -4.99 -2.47
C SER A 21 6.55 -3.86 -1.61
N TRP A 22 5.50 -3.17 -2.07
CA TRP A 22 5.02 -1.94 -1.44
C TRP A 22 4.07 -2.18 -0.27
N LEU A 23 3.61 -3.42 -0.10
CA LEU A 23 2.65 -3.80 0.92
C LEU A 23 3.23 -4.87 1.85
N GLN A 24 4.55 -5.10 1.88
CA GLN A 24 5.13 -6.23 2.62
C GLN A 24 4.74 -6.23 4.11
N PRO A 25 4.78 -5.09 4.84
CA PRO A 25 4.35 -5.08 6.25
C PRO A 25 2.87 -5.43 6.43
N LEU A 26 2.02 -5.00 5.49
CA LEU A 26 0.57 -5.20 5.55
C LEU A 26 0.16 -6.60 5.09
N ALA A 27 0.85 -7.14 4.08
CA ALA A 27 0.68 -8.50 3.59
C ALA A 27 1.15 -9.53 4.62
N ALA A 28 2.25 -9.24 5.34
CA ALA A 28 2.74 -10.10 6.41
C ALA A 28 1.77 -10.19 7.61
N ALA A 29 0.94 -9.16 7.80
CA ALA A 29 -0.08 -9.13 8.85
C ALA A 29 -1.42 -9.80 8.43
N GLU A 30 -1.48 -10.43 7.24
CA GLU A 30 -2.66 -11.14 6.72
C GLU A 30 -3.97 -10.32 6.81
N LEU A 31 -3.85 -9.02 6.57
CA LEU A 31 -4.96 -8.08 6.73
C LEU A 31 -5.98 -8.23 5.59
N ASP A 32 -7.26 -8.05 5.92
CA ASP A 32 -8.29 -7.97 4.90
C ASP A 32 -8.09 -6.73 3.99
N PRO A 33 -8.55 -6.77 2.73
CA PRO A 33 -8.34 -5.67 1.78
C PRO A 33 -8.87 -4.31 2.25
N THR A 34 -9.95 -4.27 3.04
CA THR A 34 -10.49 -3.02 3.57
C THR A 34 -9.53 -2.40 4.58
N THR A 35 -8.99 -3.21 5.49
CA THR A 35 -7.97 -2.76 6.45
C THR A 35 -6.74 -2.21 5.73
N VAL A 36 -6.21 -2.93 4.73
CA VAL A 36 -5.06 -2.50 3.95
C VAL A 36 -5.31 -1.13 3.30
N MET A 37 -6.44 -0.98 2.60
CA MET A 37 -6.77 0.25 1.88
C MET A 37 -6.90 1.45 2.83
N VAL A 38 -7.51 1.24 3.99
CA VAL A 38 -7.66 2.28 5.01
C VAL A 38 -6.30 2.70 5.58
N ILE A 39 -5.41 1.75 5.89
CA ILE A 39 -4.06 2.05 6.40
C ILE A 39 -3.24 2.82 5.35
N VAL A 40 -3.20 2.34 4.11
CA VAL A 40 -2.46 3.00 3.01
C VAL A 40 -2.98 4.41 2.79
N THR A 41 -4.29 4.59 2.76
CA THR A 41 -4.87 5.93 2.57
C THR A 41 -4.51 6.87 3.71
N GLN A 42 -4.55 6.41 4.96
CA GLN A 42 -4.19 7.24 6.11
C GLN A 42 -2.70 7.57 6.17
N ALA A 43 -1.83 6.63 5.78
CA ALA A 43 -0.41 6.90 5.61
C ALA A 43 -0.18 8.02 4.60
N ASN A 44 -0.87 7.96 3.45
CA ASN A 44 -0.78 9.00 2.43
C ASN A 44 -1.26 10.36 2.96
N VAL A 45 -2.39 10.41 3.67
CA VAL A 45 -2.91 11.64 4.30
C VAL A 45 -1.91 12.21 5.31
N ARG A 46 -1.35 11.37 6.18
CA ARG A 46 -0.34 11.75 7.17
C ARG A 46 0.91 12.32 6.50
N CYS A 47 1.40 11.67 5.46
CA CYS A 47 2.62 12.07 4.79
C CYS A 47 2.44 13.34 3.93
N LEU A 48 1.31 13.50 3.24
CA LEU A 48 0.98 14.72 2.52
C LEU A 48 0.91 15.93 3.48
N THR A 49 0.37 15.72 4.67
CA THR A 49 0.26 16.77 5.70
C THR A 49 1.61 17.10 6.34
N SER A 50 2.34 16.09 6.80
CA SER A 50 3.61 16.28 7.54
C SER A 50 4.75 16.84 6.68
N THR A 51 4.74 16.58 5.37
CA THR A 51 5.71 17.14 4.42
C THR A 51 5.33 18.56 3.94
N GLY A 52 4.20 19.11 4.40
CA GLY A 52 3.70 20.40 3.95
C GLY A 52 3.22 20.42 2.49
N THR A 53 3.10 19.26 1.84
CA THR A 53 2.61 19.15 0.45
C THR A 53 1.14 19.54 0.34
N MET A 54 0.35 19.30 1.39
CA MET A 54 -1.08 19.59 1.42
C MET A 54 -1.53 19.98 2.82
N THR A 55 -2.58 20.80 2.93
CA THR A 55 -3.19 21.08 4.23
C THR A 55 -3.82 19.82 4.82
N ALA A 56 -3.87 19.71 6.14
CA ALA A 56 -4.50 18.58 6.83
C ALA A 56 -5.96 18.38 6.39
N LYS A 57 -6.70 19.49 6.17
CA LYS A 57 -8.09 19.47 5.74
C LYS A 57 -8.24 18.87 4.34
N ASP A 58 -7.43 19.32 3.40
CA ASP A 58 -7.53 18.87 2.00
C ASP A 58 -7.05 17.43 1.86
N ALA A 59 -5.96 17.06 2.54
CA ALA A 59 -5.45 15.69 2.55
C ALA A 59 -6.51 14.73 3.08
N LEU A 60 -7.14 15.07 4.22
CA LEU A 60 -8.21 14.26 4.80
C LEU A 60 -9.44 14.19 3.88
N ALA A 61 -9.83 15.29 3.24
CA ALA A 61 -10.96 15.32 2.31
C ALA A 61 -10.74 14.41 1.09
N ILE A 62 -9.53 14.44 0.51
CA ILE A 62 -9.15 13.57 -0.60
C ILE A 62 -9.11 12.11 -0.16
N GLY A 63 -8.45 11.80 0.95
CA GLY A 63 -8.37 10.44 1.47
C GLY A 63 -9.75 9.84 1.78
N ASN A 64 -10.65 10.64 2.37
CA ASN A 64 -12.02 10.19 2.61
C ASN A 64 -12.79 9.92 1.32
N ARG A 65 -12.67 10.80 0.32
CA ARG A 65 -13.33 10.64 -0.98
C ARG A 65 -12.82 9.40 -1.72
N PHE A 66 -11.51 9.16 -1.69
CA PHE A 66 -10.92 7.95 -2.28
C PHE A 66 -11.52 6.69 -1.64
N LEU A 67 -11.56 6.62 -0.31
CA LEU A 67 -12.18 5.48 0.38
C LEU A 67 -13.69 5.35 0.09
N GLU A 68 -14.41 6.44 -0.20
CA GLU A 68 -15.82 6.38 -0.63
C GLU A 68 -15.96 5.77 -2.02
N GLN A 69 -15.06 6.13 -2.94
CA GLN A 69 -15.02 5.58 -4.30
C GLN A 69 -14.70 4.08 -4.30
N GLU A 70 -13.85 3.64 -3.36
CA GLU A 70 -13.57 2.22 -3.08
C GLU A 70 -14.71 1.50 -2.32
N LYS A 71 -15.86 2.16 -2.13
CA LYS A 71 -17.04 1.63 -1.42
C LYS A 71 -16.76 1.24 0.03
N ILE A 72 -15.73 1.80 0.65
CA ILE A 72 -15.41 1.62 2.07
C ILE A 72 -16.19 2.64 2.88
N SER A 73 -17.20 2.17 3.62
CA SER A 73 -18.05 3.02 4.44
C SER A 73 -17.32 3.67 5.62
N ALA A 74 -17.87 4.77 6.14
CA ALA A 74 -17.36 5.39 7.35
C ALA A 74 -17.39 4.43 8.57
N GLY A 75 -18.34 3.48 8.60
CA GLY A 75 -18.41 2.44 9.62
C GLY A 75 -17.20 1.50 9.58
N GLN A 76 -16.83 1.03 8.39
CA GLN A 76 -15.64 0.19 8.18
C GLN A 76 -14.35 0.94 8.54
N ARG A 77 -14.21 2.20 8.13
CA ARG A 77 -13.05 3.04 8.52
C ARG A 77 -12.91 3.15 10.02
N ARG A 78 -14.02 3.40 10.73
CA ARG A 78 -14.04 3.46 12.20
C ARG A 78 -13.69 2.11 12.83
N ALA A 79 -14.13 1.01 12.26
CA ALA A 79 -13.80 -0.33 12.75
C ALA A 79 -12.30 -0.60 12.62
N VAL A 80 -11.70 -0.28 11.47
CA VAL A 80 -10.25 -0.37 11.26
C VAL A 80 -9.52 0.51 12.27
N ASN A 81 -9.89 1.78 12.40
CA ASN A 81 -9.19 2.74 13.27
C ASN A 81 -9.30 2.44 14.77
N LYS A 82 -10.16 1.50 15.17
CA LYS A 82 -10.27 1.03 16.56
C LYS A 82 -9.36 -0.16 16.86
N ARG A 83 -8.76 -0.79 15.85
CA ARG A 83 -7.78 -1.85 16.08
C ARG A 83 -6.53 -1.26 16.73
N GLU A 84 -5.95 -2.02 17.65
CA GLU A 84 -4.78 -1.58 18.42
C GLU A 84 -3.49 -1.51 17.57
N ASP A 85 -3.44 -2.30 16.50
CA ASP A 85 -2.26 -2.46 15.63
C ASP A 85 -2.18 -1.45 14.47
N VAL A 86 -3.26 -0.70 14.18
CA VAL A 86 -3.33 0.12 12.95
C VAL A 86 -2.27 1.21 12.89
N GLU A 87 -1.97 1.85 14.02
CA GLU A 87 -0.94 2.89 14.07
C GLU A 87 0.47 2.30 13.86
N GLU A 88 0.74 1.12 14.39
CA GLU A 88 2.01 0.42 14.17
C GLU A 88 2.16 -0.02 12.71
N LEU A 89 1.12 -0.66 12.16
CA LEU A 89 1.09 -1.11 10.76
C LEU A 89 1.24 0.06 9.79
N MET A 90 0.60 1.20 10.07
CA MET A 90 0.75 2.41 9.26
C MET A 90 2.18 2.94 9.29
N ARG A 91 2.83 2.98 10.46
CA ARG A 91 4.24 3.40 10.57
C ARG A 91 5.18 2.42 9.85
N ALA A 92 4.94 1.11 9.99
CA ALA A 92 5.72 0.09 9.31
C ALA A 92 5.60 0.23 7.79
N TYR A 93 4.38 0.45 7.28
CA TYR A 93 4.15 0.76 5.87
C TYR A 93 4.91 2.03 5.45
N ILE A 94 4.79 3.15 6.15
CA ILE A 94 5.52 4.38 5.80
C ILE A 94 7.05 4.16 5.78
N ALA A 95 7.58 3.40 6.74
CA ALA A 95 9.01 3.09 6.80
C ALA A 95 9.48 2.24 5.61
N ASP A 96 8.70 1.22 5.25
CA ASP A 96 8.92 0.37 4.07
C ASP A 96 8.91 1.18 2.76
N GLN A 97 8.08 2.22 2.70
CA GLN A 97 8.05 3.19 1.59
C GLN A 97 9.25 4.15 1.54
N GLY A 98 10.20 4.04 2.48
CA GLY A 98 11.35 4.96 2.60
C GLY A 98 11.03 6.28 3.31
N GLY A 99 9.95 6.32 4.10
CA GLY A 99 9.50 7.49 4.84
C GLY A 99 8.55 8.39 4.05
N CYS A 100 8.01 9.42 4.72
CA CYS A 100 6.97 10.27 4.14
C CYS A 100 7.42 11.06 2.90
N ASP A 101 8.66 11.51 2.84
CA ASP A 101 9.17 12.21 1.66
C ASP A 101 9.21 11.31 0.42
N ALA A 102 9.63 10.05 0.59
CA ALA A 102 9.67 9.07 -0.49
C ALA A 102 8.26 8.69 -0.95
N LEU A 103 7.36 8.43 0.00
CA LEU A 103 5.96 8.15 -0.28
C LEU A 103 5.31 9.30 -1.07
N VAL A 104 5.46 10.55 -0.61
CA VAL A 104 4.87 11.72 -1.29
C VAL A 104 5.47 11.95 -2.66
N ARG A 105 6.77 11.70 -2.87
CA ARG A 105 7.35 11.68 -4.22
C ARG A 105 6.69 10.63 -5.10
N GLY A 106 6.40 9.44 -4.57
CA GLY A 106 5.66 8.38 -5.28
C GLY A 106 4.27 8.83 -5.75
N LEU A 107 3.55 9.62 -4.94
CA LEU A 107 2.20 10.11 -5.26
C LEU A 107 2.14 11.20 -6.34
N LYS A 108 3.27 11.86 -6.65
CA LYS A 108 3.33 12.98 -7.61
C LYS A 108 3.65 12.54 -9.04
N GLN A 109 3.93 11.24 -9.25
CA GLN A 109 4.29 10.66 -10.54
C GLN A 109 3.04 10.10 -11.22
#